data_AF-W1YDH3-F1
#
_entry.id   AF-W1YDH3-F1
#
_cell.length_a   1.000
_cell.length_b   1.000
_cell.length_c   1.000
_cell.angle_alpha   90.00
_cell.angle_beta   90.00
_cell.angle_gamma   90.00
#
_symmetry.space_group_name_H-M   'P 1'
#
loop_
_entity.id
_entity.type
_entity.pdbx_description
1 polymer ?
#
loop_
_entity_poly.entity_id
_entity_poly.type
_entity_poly.pdbx_seq_one_letter_code
_entity_poly.pdbx_strand_id
1 'polypeptide(L)'
;TRVTIIPNNVPPHRPQPEANSVQRKHMLELAIADKPLFTLDERELKRNAPSYTAQTLKEWRQEQGPGVPLALIIGQDSLLAF
;
A
#
# COMPACT_ATOMS: atom_id res chain seq x y z
N THR A 1 3.38 18.15 -0.65
CA THR A 1 3.59 16.80 -1.21
C THR A 1 3.30 15.78 -0.14
N ARG A 2 2.57 14.69 -0.44
CA ARG A 2 2.26 13.60 0.52
C ARG A 2 2.68 12.25 -0.06
N VAL A 3 3.00 11.28 0.79
CA VAL A 3 3.25 9.89 0.40
C VAL A 3 2.33 8.98 1.19
N THR A 4 1.53 8.17 0.50
CA THR A 4 0.64 7.21 1.15
C THR A 4 1.23 5.81 1.09
N ILE A 5 1.45 5.23 2.26
CA ILE A 5 1.89 3.85 2.43
C ILE A 5 0.65 2.95 2.37
N ILE A 6 0.70 1.92 1.53
CA ILE A 6 -0.38 0.94 1.36
C ILE A 6 0.13 -0.44 1.78
N PRO A 7 -0.08 -0.88 3.03
CA PRO A 7 0.26 -2.23 3.44
C PRO A 7 -0.65 -3.25 2.77
N ASN A 8 -0.05 -4.23 2.09
CA ASN A 8 -0.78 -5.34 1.48
C ASN A 8 -1.31 -6.32 2.54
N ASN A 9 -2.45 -6.97 2.26
CA ASN A 9 -3.01 -7.98 3.17
C ASN A 9 -2.22 -9.29 3.07
N VAL A 10 -2.42 -9.99 1.96
CA VAL A 10 -1.79 -11.27 1.65
C VAL A 10 -1.37 -11.23 0.17
N PRO A 11 -0.10 -10.91 -0.13
CA PRO A 11 0.39 -11.06 -1.49
C PRO A 11 0.42 -12.55 -1.84
N PRO A 12 -0.31 -13.02 -2.88
CA PRO A 12 -0.39 -14.45 -3.22
C PRO A 12 0.94 -15.02 -3.72
N HIS A 13 1.94 -14.16 -3.98
CA HIS A 13 3.24 -14.50 -4.53
C HIS A 13 4.35 -14.63 -3.47
N ARG A 14 4.03 -14.58 -2.16
CA ARG A 14 5.01 -14.73 -1.07
C ARG A 14 4.48 -15.58 0.10
N PRO A 15 5.36 -16.19 0.91
CA PRO A 15 4.96 -16.80 2.17
C PRO A 15 4.22 -15.82 3.08
N GLN A 16 3.36 -16.33 3.96
CA GLN A 16 2.64 -15.49 4.91
C GLN A 16 3.61 -14.79 5.86
N PRO A 17 3.42 -13.48 6.15
CA PRO A 17 4.19 -12.80 7.18
C PRO A 17 3.93 -13.41 8.57
N GLU A 18 4.96 -13.44 9.42
CA GLU A 18 4.80 -13.83 10.83
C GLU A 18 3.89 -12.85 11.59
N ALA A 19 4.06 -11.55 11.33
CA ALA A 19 3.21 -10.52 11.91
C ALA A 19 1.87 -10.42 11.17
N ASN A 20 0.77 -10.50 11.90
CA ASN A 20 -0.56 -10.38 11.32
C ASN A 20 -0.85 -8.96 10.80
N SER A 21 -1.95 -8.80 10.04
CA SER A 21 -2.36 -7.52 9.45
C SER A 21 -2.44 -6.36 10.46
N VAL A 22 -2.99 -6.62 11.66
CA VAL A 22 -3.13 -5.61 12.73
C VAL A 22 -1.77 -5.21 13.28
N GLN A 23 -0.88 -6.17 13.52
CA GLN A 23 0.48 -5.91 13.99
C GLN A 23 1.29 -5.11 12.97
N ARG A 24 1.23 -5.48 11.69
CA ARG A 24 1.94 -4.76 10.61
C ARG A 24 1.45 -3.33 10.44
N LYS A 25 0.13 -3.13 10.51
CA LYS A 25 -0.46 -1.79 10.55
C LYS A 25 0.11 -0.99 11.73
N HIS A 26 0.07 -1.56 12.94
CA HIS A 26 0.52 -0.86 14.14
C HIS A 26 2.00 -0.50 14.09
N MET A 27 2.85 -1.41 13.59
CA MET A 27 4.27 -1.11 13.37
C MET A 27 4.48 0.04 12.39
N LEU A 28 3.68 0.13 11.32
CA LEU A 28 3.76 1.25 10.37
C LEU A 28 3.30 2.57 11.01
N GLU A 29 2.21 2.57 11.78
CA GLU A 29 1.74 3.76 12.51
C GLU A 29 2.84 4.31 13.43
N LEU A 30 3.52 3.43 14.19
CA LEU A 30 4.65 3.82 15.03
C LEU A 30 5.82 4.35 14.20
N ALA A 31 6.15 3.71 13.08
CA ALA A 31 7.28 4.09 12.23
C ALA A 31 7.12 5.47 11.55
N ILE A 32 5.88 5.94 11.37
CA ILE A 32 5.58 7.22 10.71
C ILE A 32 5.00 8.28 11.65
N ALA A 33 4.84 7.98 12.94
CA ALA A 33 4.15 8.84 13.90
C ALA A 33 4.70 10.28 13.96
N ASP A 34 6.01 10.44 13.80
CA ASP A 34 6.72 11.72 13.82
C ASP A 34 7.04 12.28 12.41
N LYS A 35 6.45 11.70 11.35
CA LYS A 35 6.81 11.97 9.95
C LYS A 35 5.61 12.50 9.14
N PRO A 36 5.37 13.82 9.11
CA PRO A 36 4.15 14.41 8.52
C PRO A 36 4.03 14.21 7.00
N LEU A 37 5.09 13.73 6.33
CA LEU A 37 5.07 13.37 4.91
C LEU A 37 4.17 12.15 4.62
N PHE A 38 4.06 11.24 5.59
CA PHE A 38 3.49 9.92 5.38
C PHE A 38 2.07 9.78 5.94
N THR A 39 1.23 9.08 5.19
CA THR A 39 -0.09 8.65 5.63
C THR A 39 -0.29 7.16 5.34
N LEU A 40 -1.22 6.50 6.02
CA LEU A 40 -1.51 5.08 5.82
C LEU A 40 -2.87 4.89 5.11
N ASP A 41 -2.92 4.00 4.13
CA ASP A 41 -4.17 3.56 3.48
C ASP A 41 -4.37 2.05 3.69
N GLU A 42 -5.39 1.72 4.47
CA GLU A 42 -5.68 0.35 4.92
C GLU A 42 -6.56 -0.44 3.93
N ARG A 43 -6.87 0.10 2.73
CA ARG A 43 -7.84 -0.53 1.82
C ARG A 43 -7.47 -1.96 1.46
N GLU A 44 -6.18 -2.24 1.31
CA GLU A 44 -5.71 -3.58 0.97
C GLU A 44 -5.83 -4.52 2.15
N LEU A 45 -5.48 -4.08 3.36
CA LEU A 45 -5.65 -4.85 4.61
C LEU A 45 -7.10 -5.25 4.87
N LYS A 46 -8.06 -4.39 4.48
CA LYS A 46 -9.51 -4.61 4.65
C LYS A 46 -10.13 -5.46 3.54
N ARG A 47 -9.36 -5.82 2.52
CA ARG A 47 -9.85 -6.59 1.37
C ARG A 47 -9.85 -8.08 1.70
N ASN A 48 -10.99 -8.73 1.50
CA ASN A 48 -11.14 -10.18 1.65
C ASN A 48 -10.46 -10.96 0.52
N ALA A 49 -10.31 -10.36 -0.66
CA ALA A 49 -9.62 -10.92 -1.82
C ALA A 49 -8.13 -10.52 -1.84
N PRO A 50 -7.26 -11.24 -2.57
CA PRO A 50 -5.88 -10.85 -2.78
C PRO A 50 -5.74 -9.41 -3.27
N SER A 51 -4.69 -8.74 -2.81
CA SER A 51 -4.40 -7.37 -3.19
C SER A 51 -3.62 -7.35 -4.51
N TYR A 52 -4.11 -6.56 -5.47
CA TYR A 52 -3.47 -6.34 -6.77
C TYR A 52 -3.23 -4.85 -6.97
N THR A 53 -1.98 -4.45 -7.19
CA THR A 53 -1.58 -3.05 -7.36
C THR A 53 -2.37 -2.33 -8.46
N ALA A 54 -2.66 -3.01 -9.58
CA ALA A 54 -3.45 -2.45 -10.67
C ALA A 54 -4.88 -2.07 -10.23
N GLN A 55 -5.51 -2.89 -9.39
CA GLN A 55 -6.84 -2.61 -8.86
C GLN A 55 -6.82 -1.45 -7.86
N THR A 56 -5.83 -1.40 -6.98
CA THR A 56 -5.61 -0.29 -6.04
C THR A 56 -5.40 1.04 -6.77
N LEU A 57 -4.56 1.06 -7.81
CA LEU A 57 -4.32 2.27 -8.61
C LEU A 57 -5.56 2.71 -9.41
N LYS A 58 -6.40 1.77 -9.85
CA LYS A 58 -7.67 2.08 -10.52
C LYS A 58 -8.64 2.79 -9.56
N GLU A 59 -8.77 2.29 -8.33
CA GLU A 59 -9.61 2.92 -7.29
C GLU A 59 -9.09 4.32 -6.95
N TRP A 60 -7.78 4.46 -6.75
CA TRP A 60 -7.14 5.76 -6.56
C TRP A 60 -7.40 6.71 -7.74
N ARG A 61 -7.32 6.21 -8.98
CA ARG A 61 -7.59 7.06 -10.14
C ARG A 61 -9.04 7.55 -10.14
N GLN A 62 -10.00 6.70 -9.78
CA GLN A 62 -11.40 7.05 -9.67
C GLN A 62 -11.64 8.11 -8.57
N GLU A 63 -11.02 7.94 -7.40
CA GLU A 63 -11.16 8.86 -6.26
C GLU A 63 -10.54 10.24 -6.52
N GLN A 64 -9.36 10.28 -7.15
CA GLN A 64 -8.60 11.52 -7.32
C GLN A 64 -8.96 12.27 -8.62
N GLY A 65 -9.67 11.62 -9.55
CA GLY A 65 -10.03 12.21 -10.85
C GLY A 65 -8.84 12.37 -11.82
N PRO A 66 -9.07 12.53 -13.12
CA PRO A 66 -8.03 12.41 -14.14
C PRO A 66 -6.93 13.49 -14.09
N GLY A 67 -7.22 14.65 -13.49
CA GLY A 67 -6.30 15.79 -13.45
C GLY A 67 -5.20 15.74 -12.39
N VAL A 68 -5.25 14.77 -11.47
CA VAL A 68 -4.26 14.63 -10.39
C VAL A 68 -3.16 13.65 -10.81
N PRO A 69 -1.89 14.06 -10.94
CA PRO A 69 -0.78 13.14 -11.17
C PRO A 69 -0.64 12.16 -10.00
N LEU A 70 -0.52 10.87 -10.32
CA LEU A 70 -0.26 9.81 -9.35
C LEU A 70 1.04 9.11 -9.71
N ALA A 71 1.84 8.78 -8.69
CA ALA A 71 3.09 8.05 -8.84
C ALA A 71 3.08 6.81 -7.93
N LEU A 72 3.54 5.69 -8.46
CA LEU A 72 3.81 4.48 -7.70
C LEU A 72 5.31 4.41 -7.42
N ILE A 73 5.68 4.28 -6.14
CA ILE A 73 7.07 4.08 -5.73
C ILE A 73 7.29 2.57 -5.55
N ILE A 74 8.25 2.01 -6.28
CA ILE A 74 8.65 0.60 -6.17
C ILE A 74 10.17 0.46 -6.13
N GLY A 75 10.64 -0.63 -5.53
CA GLY A 75 12.05 -1.02 -5.59
C GLY A 75 12.44 -1.60 -6.95
N GLN A 76 13.73 -1.60 -7.26
CA GLN A 76 14.28 -2.17 -8.49
C GLN A 76 13.96 -3.66 -8.65
N ASP A 77 14.01 -4.41 -7.56
CA ASP A 77 13.65 -5.83 -7.51
C ASP A 77 12.21 -6.08 -7.97
N SER A 78 11.29 -5.20 -7.53
CA SER A 78 9.88 -5.30 -7.87
C SER A 78 9.62 -4.87 -9.32
N LEU A 79 10.40 -3.93 -9.86
CA LEU A 79 10.35 -3.54 -11.27
C LEU A 79 10.78 -4.69 -12.19
N LEU A 80 11.81 -5.44 -11.82
CA LEU A 80 12.30 -6.57 -12.64
C LEU A 80 11.34 -7.77 -12.66
N ALA A 81 10.40 -7.82 -11.72
CA ALA A 81 9.40 -8.88 -11.60
C ALA A 81 7.98 -8.41 -11.96
N PHE A 82 7.83 -7.21 -12.55
CA PHE A 82 6.55 -6.58 -12.84
C PHE A 82 5.93 -7.06 -14.16
#